data_AF-A0A529HZK9-F1
#
_entry.id   AF-A0A529HZK9-F1
#
_cell.length_a   1.000
_cell.length_b   1.000
_cell.length_c   1.000
_cell.angle_alpha   90.00
_cell.angle_beta   90.00
_cell.angle_gamma   90.00
#
_symmetry.space_group_name_H-M   'P 1'
#
loop_
_entity.id
_entity.type
_entity.pdbx_description
1 polymer ?
#
loop_
_entity_poly.entity_id
_entity_poly.type
_entity_poly.pdbx_seq_one_letter_code
_entity_poly.pdbx_strand_id
1 'polypeptide(L)' 'MSVLSRPEFHDEAKAFEHVESILWPNGPVCPKCGSVDRHYALKGVRTKPSKKNPNGVERHGLYKC' A
#
# COMPACT_ATOMS: atom_id res chain seq x y z
N MET A 1 19.08 -17.08 -8.37
CA MET A 1 18.69 -15.66 -8.41
C MET A 1 18.78 -15.10 -7.01
N SER A 2 19.33 -13.89 -6.83
CA SER A 2 19.48 -13.30 -5.50
C SER A 2 18.11 -12.88 -4.95
N VAL A 3 17.92 -12.98 -3.63
CA VAL A 3 16.67 -12.53 -2.97
C VAL A 3 16.42 -11.04 -3.20
N LEU A 4 17.49 -10.27 -3.42
CA LEU A 4 17.44 -8.83 -3.67
C LEU A 4 16.87 -8.47 -5.05
N SER A 5 16.81 -9.41 -6.01
CA SER A 5 16.21 -9.14 -7.33
C SER A 5 14.68 -9.33 -7.33
N ARG A 6 14.06 -9.57 -6.17
CA ARG A 6 12.61 -9.68 -6.08
C ARG A 6 11.97 -8.31 -6.41
N PRO A 7 10.83 -8.31 -7.12
CA PRO A 7 10.26 -7.08 -7.65
C PRO A 7 9.73 -6.13 -6.57
N GLU A 8 9.37 -6.66 -5.40
CA GLU A 8 9.02 -5.93 -4.18
C GLU A 8 10.15 -5.06 -3.58
N PHE A 9 11.42 -5.25 -3.98
CA PHE A 9 12.53 -4.39 -3.55
C PHE A 9 12.81 -3.23 -4.52
N HIS A 10 12.15 -3.20 -5.67
CA HIS A 10 12.39 -2.22 -6.72
C HIS A 10 11.13 -1.42 -7.09
N ASP A 11 9.95 -1.94 -6.77
CA ASP A 11 8.66 -1.33 -7.08
C ASP A 11 7.88 -1.10 -5.78
N GLU A 12 7.56 0.16 -5.51
CA GLU A 12 6.84 0.58 -4.32
C GLU A 12 5.46 -0.10 -4.23
N ALA A 13 4.73 -0.24 -5.33
CA ALA A 13 3.42 -0.87 -5.33
C ALA A 13 3.51 -2.35 -4.91
N LYS A 14 4.50 -3.07 -5.44
CA LYS A 14 4.72 -4.49 -5.10
C LYS A 14 5.28 -4.67 -3.69
N ALA A 15 6.04 -3.71 -3.19
CA ALA A 15 6.50 -3.71 -1.81
C ALA A 15 5.30 -3.69 -0.84
N PHE A 16 4.34 -2.79 -1.07
CA PHE A 16 3.13 -2.71 -0.26
C PHE A 16 2.28 -3.98 -0.37
N GLU A 17 2.05 -4.52 -1.57
CA GLU A 17 1.33 -5.79 -1.75
C GLU A 17 2.00 -6.95 -0.99
N HIS A 18 3.34 -7.02 -1.02
CA HIS A 18 4.06 -8.08 -0.30
C HIS A 18 3.90 -7.94 1.22
N VAL A 19 4.07 -6.74 1.76
CA VAL A 19 3.92 -6.47 3.20
C VAL A 19 2.48 -6.71 3.65
N GLU A 20 1.48 -6.29 2.87
CA GLU A 20 0.07 -6.52 3.15
C GLU A 20 -0.27 -8.01 3.18
N SER A 21 0.29 -8.81 2.27
CA SER A 21 0.09 -10.27 2.28
C SER A 21 0.59 -10.95 3.55
N ILE A 22 1.63 -10.38 4.19
CA ILE A 22 2.22 -10.91 5.43
C ILE A 22 1.44 -10.44 6.65
N LEU A 23 1.08 -9.15 6.70
CA LEU A 23 0.37 -8.56 7.83
C LEU A 23 -1.09 -9.00 7.92
N TRP A 24 -1.73 -9.16 6.76
CA TRP A 24 -3.16 -9.40 6.64
C TRP A 24 -3.46 -10.61 5.77
N PRO A 25 -3.08 -11.82 6.21
CA PRO A 25 -3.33 -13.05 5.43
C PRO A 25 -4.82 -13.32 5.21
N ASN A 26 -5.69 -12.86 6.13
CA ASN A 26 -7.14 -13.00 6.05
C ASN A 26 -7.86 -11.70 5.66
N GLY A 27 -7.12 -10.69 5.20
CA GLY A 27 -7.67 -9.38 4.82
C GLY A 27 -7.40 -8.26 5.84
N PRO A 28 -7.51 -7.00 5.39
CA PRO A 28 -7.19 -5.83 6.20
C PRO A 28 -8.12 -5.71 7.41
N VAL A 29 -7.54 -5.48 8.59
CA VAL A 29 -8.31 -5.23 9.83
C VAL A 29 -8.02 -3.83 10.30
N CYS A 30 -9.07 -3.03 10.52
CA CYS A 30 -8.88 -1.69 11.07
C CYS A 30 -8.65 -1.76 12.59
N PRO A 31 -7.54 -1.22 13.10
CA PRO A 31 -7.23 -1.25 14.53
C PRO A 31 -8.18 -0.37 15.38
N LYS A 32 -8.98 0.50 14.74
CA LYS A 32 -9.92 1.38 15.44
C LYS A 32 -11.34 0.81 15.50
N CYS A 33 -11.87 0.32 14.36
CA CYS A 33 -13.25 -0.19 14.26
C CYS A 33 -13.33 -1.72 14.43
N GLY A 34 -12.22 -2.46 14.29
CA GLY A 34 -12.20 -3.92 14.40
C GLY A 34 -12.94 -4.67 13.28
N SER A 35 -13.45 -3.96 12.28
CA SER A 35 -14.11 -4.59 11.13
C SER A 35 -13.10 -5.32 10.25
N VAL A 36 -13.55 -6.39 9.59
CA VAL A 36 -12.71 -7.27 8.77
C VAL A 36 -13.12 -7.20 7.29
N ASP A 37 -14.40 -6.92 6.98
CA ASP A 37 -14.94 -7.02 5.61
C ASP A 37 -15.46 -5.69 5.01
N ARG A 38 -15.16 -4.54 5.62
CA ARG A 38 -15.66 -3.23 5.14
C ARG A 38 -14.58 -2.30 4.61
N HIS A 39 -13.36 -2.79 4.45
CA HIS A 39 -12.25 -1.96 3.99
C HIS A 39 -12.11 -2.02 2.48
N TYR A 40 -11.96 -0.85 1.86
CA TYR A 40 -11.57 -0.76 0.44
C TYR A 40 -10.28 0.03 0.30
N ALA A 41 -9.45 -0.41 -0.66
CA ALA A 41 -8.23 0.29 -1.02
C ALA A 41 -8.57 1.61 -1.73
N LEU A 42 -8.03 2.72 -1.22
CA LEU A 42 -8.16 4.03 -1.83
C LEU A 42 -7.12 4.15 -2.96
N LYS A 43 -7.58 4.09 -4.21
CA LYS A 43 -6.74 4.27 -5.40
C LYS A 43 -6.61 5.75 -5.76
N GLY A 44 -5.43 6.18 -6.22
CA GLY A 44 -5.22 7.56 -6.70
C GLY A 44 -5.09 8.62 -5.61
N VAL A 45 -4.87 8.23 -4.35
CA VAL A 45 -4.52 9.19 -3.30
C VAL A 45 -3.08 9.63 -3.52
N ARG A 46 -2.88 10.90 -3.88
CA ARG A 46 -1.55 11.46 -4.15
C ARG A 46 -1.16 12.47 -3.08
N THR A 47 0.14 12.53 -2.83
CA THR A 47 0.74 13.63 -2.05
C THR A 47 0.59 14.96 -2.79
N LYS A 48 0.69 16.07 -2.04
CA LYS A 48 0.69 17.40 -2.63
C LYS A 48 1.82 17.51 -3.68
N PRO A 49 1.53 18.08 -4.87
CA PRO A 49 2.54 18.38 -5.86
C PRO A 49 3.73 19.12 -5.25
N SER A 50 4.93 18.70 -5.63
CA SER A 50 6.18 19.36 -5.21
C SER A 50 7.08 19.57 -6.42
N LYS A 51 8.12 20.41 -6.27
CA LYS A 51 9.09 20.68 -7.34
C LYS A 51 9.79 19.40 -7.83
N LYS A 52 9.95 18.39 -6.98
CA LYS A 52 10.53 17.09 -7.35
C LYS A 52 9.52 16.15 -8.02
N ASN A 53 8.25 16.22 -7.59
CA ASN A 53 7.17 15.37 -8.10
C ASN A 53 5.97 16.25 -8.50
N PRO A 54 5.92 16.70 -9.76
CA PRO A 54 4.91 17.66 -10.22
C PRO A 54 3.47 17.12 -10.16
N ASN A 55 3.30 15.80 -10.28
CA ASN A 55 1.99 15.13 -10.17
C ASN A 55 1.70 14.58 -8.77
N GLY A 56 2.62 14.74 -7.82
CA GLY A 56 2.55 14.05 -6.52
C GLY A 56 2.83 12.54 -6.61
N VAL A 57 3.36 11.99 -5.52
CA VAL A 57 3.60 10.54 -5.35
C VAL A 57 2.31 9.88 -4.92
N GLU A 58 1.96 8.76 -5.56
CA GLU A 58 0.83 7.94 -5.16
C GLU A 58 1.11 7.27 -3.81
N ARG A 59 0.13 7.29 -2.92
CA ARG A 59 0.21 6.64 -1.61
C ARG A 59 -0.46 5.27 -1.72
N HIS A 60 0.36 4.24 -1.78
CA HIS A 60 -0.08 2.85 -1.74
C HIS A 60 -0.45 2.43 -0.30
N GLY A 61 -1.29 1.40 -0.17
CA GLY A 61 -1.68 0.81 1.12
C GLY A 61 -2.62 1.63 2.00
N LEU A 62 -3.31 2.64 1.44
CA LEU A 62 -4.34 3.35 2.18
C LEU A 62 -5.68 2.62 2.07
N TYR A 63 -6.20 2.17 3.22
CA TYR A 63 -7.52 1.56 3.34
C TYR A 63 -8.47 2.46 4.09
N LYS A 64 -9.75 2.41 3.72
CA LYS A 64 -10.82 3.12 4.41
C LYS A 64 -11.84 2.13 4.99
N CYS A 65 -12.03 2.21 6.30
CA CYS A 65 -13.28 1.87 7.02
C CYS A 65 -14.25 3.04 6.72
#